data_AF-A0A0U1DIX5-F1
#
_entry.id   AF-A0A0U1DIX5-F1
#
_cell.length_a   1.000
_cell.length_b   1.000
_cell.length_c   1.000
_cell.angle_alpha   90.00
_cell.angle_beta   90.00
_cell.angle_gamma   90.00
#
_symmetry.space_group_name_H-M   'P 1'
#
loop_
_entity.id
_entity.type
_entity.pdbx_description
1 polymer ?
#
loop_
_entity_poly.entity_id
_entity_poly.type
_entity_poly.pdbx_seq_one_letter_code
_entity_poly.pdbx_strand_id
1 'polypeptide(L)'
;MAKLSKHVQPTLETHLERLGQIRRVPMPGKGFPGKTVYCWPLTNRERVSQVRAALLATLFDGHNPVPAIAAIICLLHAVDGLGAVLSLNDRGWRWVHARSTEIATGIWVDESAAALPDMNLAVTTSALRPALMG
;
A
#
# COMPACT_ATOMS: atom_id res chain seq x y z
N MET A 1 4.81 -0.84 14.57
CA MET A 1 5.56 -0.76 13.29
C MET A 1 6.13 -2.14 12.99
N ALA A 2 5.35 -2.96 12.29
CA ALA A 2 5.86 -4.23 11.78
C ALA A 2 6.91 -3.96 10.71
N LYS A 3 8.04 -4.67 10.76
CA LYS A 3 9.15 -4.46 9.84
C LYS A 3 9.01 -5.44 8.69
N LEU A 4 9.02 -4.93 7.46
CA LEU A 4 9.02 -5.76 6.26
C LEU A 4 10.28 -6.63 6.26
N SER A 5 10.16 -7.87 5.81
CA SER A 5 11.28 -8.79 5.57
C SER A 5 12.47 -8.08 4.90
N LYS A 6 13.70 -8.38 5.37
CA LYS A 6 14.94 -7.71 4.94
C LYS A 6 15.15 -7.68 3.42
N HIS A 7 14.60 -8.65 2.69
CA HIS A 7 14.82 -8.80 1.24
C HIS A 7 13.69 -8.25 0.37
N VAL A 8 12.54 -7.91 0.96
CA VAL A 8 11.36 -7.49 0.18
C VAL A 8 11.60 -6.13 -0.45
N GLN A 9 12.11 -5.16 0.31
CA GLN A 9 12.38 -3.82 -0.21
C GLN A 9 13.37 -3.82 -1.38
N PRO A 10 14.59 -4.39 -1.28
CA PRO A 10 15.54 -4.42 -2.40
C PRO A 10 14.99 -5.14 -3.65
N THR A 11 14.21 -6.21 -3.44
CA THR A 11 13.59 -6.97 -4.53
C THR A 11 12.53 -6.14 -5.25
N LEU A 12 11.66 -5.44 -4.49
CA LEU A 12 10.64 -4.56 -5.04
C LEU A 12 11.25 -3.36 -5.77
N GLU A 13 12.27 -2.71 -5.20
CA GLU A 13 12.99 -1.61 -5.86
C GLU A 13 13.55 -2.06 -7.21
N THR A 14 14.24 -3.21 -7.24
CA THR A 14 14.81 -3.79 -8.47
C THR A 14 13.73 -4.14 -9.49
N HIS A 15 12.59 -4.66 -9.04
CA HIS A 15 11.49 -5.02 -9.93
C HIS A 15 10.79 -3.77 -10.50
N LEU A 16 10.51 -2.77 -9.68
CA LEU A 16 9.89 -1.51 -10.10
C LEU A 16 10.80 -0.69 -11.02
N GLU A 17 12.12 -0.73 -10.81
CA GLU A 17 13.10 -0.13 -11.72
C GLU A 17 13.07 -0.82 -13.08
N ARG A 18 13.05 -2.17 -13.11
CA ARG A 18 12.93 -2.93 -14.37
C ARG A 18 11.62 -2.64 -15.12
N LEU A 19 10.53 -2.40 -14.40
CA LEU A 19 9.24 -1.99 -14.98
C LEU A 19 9.18 -0.49 -15.34
N GLY A 20 10.27 0.26 -15.13
CA GLY A 20 10.34 1.69 -15.39
C GLY A 20 9.46 2.56 -14.50
N GLN A 21 8.91 2.02 -13.41
CA GLN A 21 8.00 2.74 -12.51
C GLN A 21 8.75 3.71 -11.57
N ILE A 22 9.98 3.36 -11.23
CA ILE A 22 10.91 4.20 -10.46
C ILE A 22 12.25 4.26 -11.20
N ARG A 23 13.06 5.26 -10.86
CA ARG A 23 14.44 5.39 -11.36
C ARG A 23 15.40 5.50 -10.19
N ARG A 24 16.54 4.83 -10.25
CA ARG A 24 17.63 5.05 -9.29
C ARG A 24 18.42 6.31 -9.63
N VAL A 25 18.50 7.26 -8.71
CA VAL A 25 19.27 8.51 -8.89
C VAL A 25 20.28 8.66 -7.74
N PRO A 26 21.58 8.85 -8.02
CA PRO A 26 22.57 9.11 -6.97
C PRO A 26 22.34 10.49 -6.36
N MET A 27 22.33 10.56 -5.03
CA MET A 27 22.16 11.80 -4.28
C MET A 27 23.54 12.42 -3.97
N PRO A 28 23.85 13.61 -4.51
CA PRO A 28 25.10 14.30 -4.17
C PRO A 28 25.07 14.78 -2.71
N GLY A 29 26.19 14.59 -1.99
CA GLY A 29 26.46 15.24 -0.70
C GLY A 29 25.79 14.65 0.56
N LYS A 30 25.08 13.51 0.47
CA LYS A 30 24.33 12.94 1.62
C LYS A 30 24.83 11.57 2.10
N GLY A 31 26.12 11.30 1.96
CA GLY A 31 26.75 10.04 2.40
C GLY A 31 28.04 10.27 3.20
N PHE A 32 28.38 9.31 4.07
CA PHE A 32 29.73 9.20 4.62
C PHE A 32 30.76 9.11 3.48
N PRO A 33 32.02 9.55 3.68
CA PRO A 33 33.08 9.37 2.68
C PRO A 33 33.13 7.91 2.22
N GLY A 34 32.85 7.66 0.93
CA GLY A 34 32.84 6.31 0.33
C GLY A 34 31.48 5.62 0.20
N LYS A 35 30.35 6.24 0.62
CA LYS A 35 29.01 5.63 0.47
C LYS A 35 28.07 6.47 -0.38
N THR A 36 27.81 6.04 -1.62
CA THR A 36 26.79 6.63 -2.49
C THR A 36 25.40 6.34 -1.94
N VAL A 37 24.63 7.39 -1.66
CA VAL A 37 23.21 7.29 -1.30
C VAL A 37 22.39 7.46 -2.56
N TYR A 38 21.36 6.63 -2.74
CA TYR A 38 20.45 6.70 -3.87
C TYR A 38 19.07 7.17 -3.41
N CYS A 39 18.34 7.82 -4.31
CA CYS A 39 16.91 8.03 -4.18
C CYS A 39 16.16 7.37 -5.36
N TRP A 40 14.86 7.16 -5.16
CA TRP A 40 14.00 6.41 -6.08
C TRP A 40 12.79 7.25 -6.52
N PRO A 41 12.97 8.33 -7.30
CA PRO A 41 11.85 9.10 -7.83
C PRO A 41 10.91 8.22 -8.69
N LEU A 42 9.61 8.52 -8.60
CA LEU A 42 8.59 7.95 -9.48
C LEU A 42 8.78 8.46 -10.91
N THR A 43 8.76 7.56 -11.89
CA THR A 43 8.80 7.91 -13.31
C THR A 43 7.44 8.41 -13.81
N ASN A 44 6.35 7.84 -13.27
CA ASN A 44 4.99 8.25 -13.58
C ASN A 44 4.22 8.55 -12.28
N ARG A 45 3.93 9.83 -12.04
CA ARG A 45 3.18 10.27 -10.86
C ARG A 45 1.67 10.12 -11.02
N GLU A 46 1.14 10.17 -12.24
CA GLU A 46 -0.31 10.05 -12.52
C GLU A 46 -0.87 8.75 -11.95
N ARG A 47 -0.21 7.63 -12.22
CA ARG A 47 -0.62 6.32 -11.71
C ARG A 47 -0.75 6.31 -10.18
N VAL A 48 0.25 6.87 -9.49
CA VAL A 48 0.25 6.92 -8.02
C VAL A 48 -0.80 7.89 -7.50
N SER A 49 -0.97 9.04 -8.15
CA SER A 49 -2.00 10.03 -7.82
C SER A 49 -3.41 9.45 -7.94
N GLN A 50 -3.70 8.69 -9.01
CA GLN A 50 -4.99 8.03 -9.22
C GLN A 50 -5.28 6.98 -8.14
N VAL A 51 -4.30 6.13 -7.82
CA VAL A 51 -4.42 5.16 -6.73
C VAL A 51 -4.65 5.86 -5.39
N ARG A 52 -3.92 6.95 -5.12
CA ARG A 52 -4.09 7.75 -3.90
C ARG A 52 -5.47 8.39 -3.82
N ALA A 53 -5.99 8.93 -4.93
CA ALA A 53 -7.34 9.48 -4.98
C ALA A 53 -8.41 8.41 -4.71
N ALA A 54 -8.29 7.23 -5.34
CA ALA A 54 -9.20 6.12 -5.11
C ALA A 54 -9.16 5.59 -3.66
N LEU A 55 -7.97 5.53 -3.05
CA LEU A 55 -7.81 5.19 -1.64
C LEU A 55 -8.53 6.19 -0.74
N LEU A 56 -8.33 7.50 -0.97
CA LEU A 56 -8.99 8.55 -0.19
C LEU A 56 -10.51 8.49 -0.36
N ALA A 57 -11.01 8.33 -1.58
CA ALA A 57 -12.44 8.22 -1.86
C ALA A 57 -13.07 7.00 -1.16
N THR A 58 -12.39 5.86 -1.18
CA THR A 58 -12.87 4.65 -0.49
C THR A 58 -12.88 4.81 1.03
N LEU A 59 -11.82 5.42 1.58
CA LEU A 59 -11.61 5.52 3.04
C LEU A 59 -12.45 6.63 3.68
N PHE A 60 -12.68 7.73 2.98
CA PHE A 60 -13.34 8.92 3.54
C PHE A 60 -14.74 9.15 2.98
N ASP A 61 -14.95 8.92 1.69
CA ASP A 61 -16.22 9.24 1.02
C ASP A 61 -17.20 8.04 1.02
N GLY A 62 -16.77 6.89 1.55
CA GLY A 62 -17.63 5.72 1.77
C GLY A 62 -17.93 4.89 0.52
N HIS A 63 -17.23 5.13 -0.60
CA HIS A 63 -17.39 4.33 -1.81
C HIS A 63 -16.99 2.86 -1.57
N ASN A 64 -17.66 1.95 -2.28
CA ASN A 64 -17.23 0.55 -2.34
C ASN A 64 -15.89 0.47 -3.10
N PRO A 65 -14.85 -0.13 -2.51
CA PRO A 65 -13.58 -0.26 -3.18
C PRO A 65 -13.70 -1.18 -4.40
N VAL A 66 -13.01 -0.81 -5.47
CA VAL A 66 -12.65 -1.80 -6.48
C VAL A 66 -11.61 -2.78 -5.89
N PRO A 67 -11.48 -4.00 -6.43
CA PRO A 67 -10.79 -5.10 -5.75
C PRO A 67 -9.33 -4.83 -5.46
N ALA A 68 -8.64 -4.19 -6.42
CA ALA A 68 -7.25 -3.79 -6.27
C ALA A 68 -7.06 -2.77 -5.13
N ILE A 69 -8.01 -1.85 -4.95
CA ILE A 69 -7.97 -0.84 -3.88
C ILE A 69 -8.26 -1.48 -2.53
N ALA A 70 -9.25 -2.39 -2.45
CA ALA A 70 -9.50 -3.18 -1.24
C ALA A 70 -8.25 -3.95 -0.81
N ALA A 71 -7.59 -4.66 -1.74
CA ALA A 71 -6.36 -5.39 -1.46
C ALA A 71 -5.23 -4.49 -0.94
N ILE A 72 -5.04 -3.31 -1.53
CA ILE A 72 -4.06 -2.32 -1.05
C ILE A 72 -4.41 -1.85 0.38
N ILE A 73 -5.68 -1.57 0.66
CA ILE A 73 -6.13 -1.17 2.01
C ILE A 73 -5.88 -2.30 3.01
N CYS A 74 -6.25 -3.54 2.69
CA CYS A 74 -6.01 -4.70 3.54
C CYS A 74 -4.52 -4.88 3.84
N LEU A 75 -3.67 -4.77 2.82
CA LEU A 75 -2.21 -4.87 2.97
C LEU A 75 -1.66 -3.79 3.90
N LEU A 76 -2.01 -2.53 3.65
CA LEU A 76 -1.53 -1.39 4.44
C LEU A 76 -2.07 -1.43 5.87
N HIS A 77 -3.30 -1.92 6.07
CA HIS A 77 -3.87 -2.12 7.39
C HIS A 77 -3.14 -3.23 8.15
N ALA A 78 -2.84 -4.36 7.51
CA ALA A 78 -2.17 -5.50 8.14
C ALA A 78 -0.76 -5.15 8.68
N VAL A 79 -0.09 -4.17 8.07
CA VAL A 79 1.25 -3.71 8.46
C VAL A 79 1.26 -2.40 9.26
N ASP A 80 0.10 -1.90 9.69
CA ASP A 80 -0.07 -0.58 10.33
C ASP A 80 0.48 0.60 9.50
N GLY A 81 0.54 0.46 8.18
CA GLY A 81 1.17 1.40 7.24
C GLY A 81 0.29 2.58 6.82
N LEU A 82 -1.03 2.50 7.04
CA LEU A 82 -1.98 3.53 6.58
C LEU A 82 -1.69 4.93 7.16
N GLY A 83 -1.34 5.02 8.44
CA GLY A 83 -1.03 6.31 9.08
C GLY A 83 0.17 7.02 8.46
N ALA A 84 1.22 6.25 8.12
CA ALA A 84 2.44 6.78 7.51
C ALA A 84 2.23 7.21 6.04
N VAL A 85 1.40 6.48 5.29
CA VAL A 85 1.11 6.78 3.88
C VAL A 85 0.20 8.00 3.73
N LEU A 86 -0.74 8.19 4.65
CA LEU A 86 -1.77 9.22 4.55
C LEU A 86 -1.50 10.48 5.39
N SER A 87 -0.48 10.45 6.26
CA SER A 87 -0.14 11.55 7.17
C SER A 87 -1.34 12.03 8.01
N LEU A 88 -2.05 11.09 8.64
CA LEU A 88 -3.31 11.35 9.34
C LEU A 88 -3.10 11.97 10.74
N ASN A 89 -4.05 12.80 11.17
CA ASN A 89 -4.22 13.15 12.58
C ASN A 89 -4.99 12.06 13.35
N ASP A 90 -5.07 12.14 14.68
CA ASP A 90 -5.69 11.10 15.53
C ASP A 90 -7.15 10.79 15.17
N ARG A 91 -7.91 11.81 14.78
CA ARG A 91 -9.32 11.63 14.38
C ARG A 91 -9.42 10.91 13.04
N GLY A 92 -8.62 11.33 12.06
CA GLY A 92 -8.54 10.70 10.74
C GLY A 92 -8.03 9.26 10.84
N TRP A 93 -7.05 9.01 11.73
CA TRP A 93 -6.53 7.67 11.98
C TRP A 93 -7.63 6.73 12.51
N ARG A 94 -8.42 7.16 13.51
CA ARG A 94 -9.53 6.34 14.03
C ARG A 94 -10.57 6.00 12.97
N TRP A 95 -10.94 6.99 12.15
CA TRP A 95 -11.87 6.78 11.04
C TRP A 95 -11.33 5.77 10.01
N VAL A 96 -10.12 6.00 9.52
CA VAL A 96 -9.46 5.13 8.54
C VAL A 96 -9.27 3.72 9.08
N HIS A 97 -8.90 3.59 10.36
CA HIS A 97 -8.74 2.29 10.99
C HIS A 97 -10.07 1.51 11.01
N ALA A 98 -11.16 2.14 11.44
CA ALA A 98 -12.48 1.50 11.45
C ALA A 98 -12.90 1.05 10.04
N ARG A 99 -12.81 1.96 9.05
CA ARG A 99 -13.17 1.65 7.67
C ARG A 99 -12.29 0.57 7.05
N SER A 100 -11.00 0.55 7.38
CA SER A 100 -10.07 -0.47 6.88
C SER A 100 -10.33 -1.84 7.52
N THR A 101 -10.78 -1.88 8.77
CA THR A 101 -11.22 -3.12 9.42
C THR A 101 -12.46 -3.68 8.72
N GLU A 102 -13.48 -2.87 8.42
CA GLU A 102 -14.65 -3.30 7.64
C GLU A 102 -14.27 -3.86 6.27
N ILE A 103 -13.29 -3.21 5.61
CA ILE A 103 -12.79 -3.66 4.32
C ILE A 103 -12.06 -5.00 4.44
N ALA A 104 -11.22 -5.16 5.45
CA ALA A 104 -10.47 -6.38 5.69
C ALA A 104 -11.34 -7.58 6.11
N THR A 105 -12.48 -7.34 6.76
CA THR A 105 -13.42 -8.40 7.15
C THR A 105 -14.41 -8.76 6.04
N GLY A 106 -14.39 -8.05 4.90
CA GLY A 106 -15.25 -8.37 3.76
C GLY A 106 -16.69 -7.87 3.87
N ILE A 107 -17.02 -7.07 4.88
CA ILE A 107 -18.38 -6.55 5.15
C ILE A 107 -18.90 -5.65 4.01
N TRP A 108 -18.01 -5.13 3.18
CA TRP A 108 -18.31 -4.27 2.03
C TRP A 108 -18.69 -5.03 0.74
N VAL A 109 -18.53 -6.35 0.73
CA VAL A 109 -18.76 -7.16 -0.47
C VAL A 109 -20.23 -7.61 -0.51
N ASP A 110 -20.91 -7.31 -1.61
CA ASP A 110 -22.21 -7.91 -1.91
C ASP A 110 -22.05 -9.40 -2.23
N GLU A 111 -23.00 -10.24 -1.81
CA GLU A 111 -22.90 -11.72 -1.87
C GLU A 111 -23.08 -12.28 -3.30
N SER A 112 -23.15 -11.41 -4.30
CA SER A 112 -23.33 -11.78 -5.70
C SER A 112 -22.10 -12.46 -6.29
N ALA A 113 -22.32 -13.43 -7.19
CA ALA A 113 -21.25 -14.24 -7.79
C ALA A 113 -20.16 -13.44 -8.53
N ALA A 114 -20.45 -12.19 -8.91
CA ALA A 114 -19.50 -11.26 -9.52
C ALA A 114 -18.45 -10.73 -8.53
N ALA A 115 -18.71 -10.78 -7.21
CA ALA A 115 -17.83 -10.23 -6.18
C ALA A 115 -16.87 -11.26 -5.55
N LEU A 116 -16.99 -12.55 -5.94
CA LEU A 116 -16.13 -13.64 -5.46
C LEU A 116 -14.64 -13.49 -5.84
N PRO A 117 -14.25 -13.09 -7.06
CA PRO A 117 -12.86 -12.81 -7.39
C PRO A 117 -12.25 -11.69 -6.52
N ASP A 118 -13.11 -10.75 -6.12
CA ASP A 118 -12.73 -9.53 -5.43
C ASP A 118 -12.43 -9.82 -3.94
N MET A 119 -13.25 -10.67 -3.32
CA MET A 119 -12.96 -11.27 -2.02
C MET A 119 -11.65 -12.05 -2.03
N ASN A 120 -11.45 -12.91 -3.03
CA ASN A 120 -10.28 -13.78 -3.09
C ASN A 120 -8.97 -12.99 -3.10
N LEU A 121 -8.92 -11.86 -3.81
CA LEU A 121 -7.73 -11.00 -3.81
C LEU A 121 -7.50 -10.34 -2.45
N ALA A 122 -8.53 -9.76 -1.83
CA ALA A 122 -8.41 -9.09 -0.53
C ALA A 122 -8.02 -10.08 0.58
N VAL A 123 -8.64 -11.27 0.60
CA VAL A 123 -8.36 -12.35 1.55
C VAL A 123 -6.97 -12.94 1.33
N THR A 124 -6.57 -13.17 0.08
CA THR A 124 -5.20 -13.64 -0.22
C THR A 124 -4.16 -12.61 0.25
N THR A 125 -4.45 -11.33 0.09
CA THR A 125 -3.54 -10.26 0.51
C THR A 125 -3.45 -10.15 2.03
N SER A 126 -4.55 -10.34 2.76
CA SER A 126 -4.53 -10.37 4.23
C SER A 126 -3.82 -11.61 4.78
N ALA A 127 -3.96 -12.76 4.10
CA ALA A 127 -3.26 -14.00 4.44
C ALA A 127 -1.74 -13.93 4.24
N LEU A 128 -1.23 -12.99 3.41
CA LEU A 128 0.20 -12.78 3.20
C LEU A 128 0.91 -12.10 4.37
N ARG A 129 0.19 -11.62 5.39
CA ARG A 129 0.74 -10.90 6.55
C ARG A 129 1.95 -11.60 7.19
N PRO A 130 1.93 -12.92 7.49
CA PRO A 130 3.07 -13.59 8.12
C PRO A 130 4.30 -13.63 7.21
N ALA A 131 4.11 -13.77 5.90
CA ALA A 131 5.20 -13.80 4.91
C ALA A 131 5.87 -12.43 4.73
N LEU A 132 5.13 -11.35 4.97
CA LEU A 132 5.66 -9.99 4.87
C LEU A 132 6.41 -9.54 6.14
N MET A 133 6.05 -10.11 7.28
CA MET A 133 6.63 -9.79 8.60
C MET A 133 7.77 -10.74 9.02
N GLY A 134 8.07 -11.77 8.20
CA GLY A 134 9.12 -12.78 8.45
C GLY A 134 10.54 -12.33 8.12
#